data_AF-A0A553E1I1-F1
#
_entry.id   AF-A0A553E1I1-F1
#
_cell.length_a   1.000
_cell.length_b   1.000
_cell.length_c   1.000
_cell.angle_alpha   90.00
_cell.angle_beta   90.00
_cell.angle_gamma   90.00
#
_symmetry.space_group_name_H-M   'P 1'
#
loop_
_entity.id
_entity.type
_entity.pdbx_description
1 polymer ?
#
loop_
_entity_poly.entity_id
_entity_poly.type
_entity_poly.pdbx_seq_one_letter_code
_entity_poly.pdbx_strand_id
1 'polypeptide(L)'
;MEIEEIKFSQIASQRIYSEYMKRVKKATHSLSKEDQNDIYMEFNSHIYESLQHKNNANEIDLLLDVIERLGTPEEVLKPLVADKKLEQATKTFNPVHVFKALVLNFTNGISYVFFFLLYLFLFAFVFLIFAKIINPSEVGMFVQNKSIIAMGYIKTDDNENVTEVLGNWFIPFTLLCILVFYFLLTALLKFKKSINQRRK
;
A
#
# COMPACT_ATOMS: atom_id res chain seq x y z
N MET A 1 -28.02 1.93 -22.17
CA MET A 1 -29.06 1.37 -21.27
C MET A 1 -29.62 2.53 -20.49
N GLU A 2 -30.93 2.79 -20.59
CA GLU A 2 -31.56 3.81 -19.76
C GLU A 2 -31.72 3.24 -18.36
N ILE A 3 -31.17 3.94 -17.37
CA ILE A 3 -31.28 3.51 -15.98
C ILE A 3 -32.58 4.08 -15.43
N GLU A 4 -33.51 3.20 -15.07
CA GLU A 4 -34.76 3.61 -14.43
C GLU A 4 -34.51 3.95 -12.95
N GLU A 5 -34.82 5.18 -12.58
CA GLU A 5 -34.77 5.63 -11.19
C GLU A 5 -35.99 5.12 -10.39
N ILE A 6 -35.76 4.76 -9.13
CA ILE A 6 -36.85 4.37 -8.22
C ILE A 6 -37.80 5.56 -8.04
N LYS A 7 -39.10 5.28 -8.19
CA LYS A 7 -40.17 6.25 -7.93
C LYS A 7 -40.65 6.09 -6.50
N PHE A 8 -40.57 7.16 -5.72
CA PHE A 8 -41.04 7.20 -4.35
C PHE A 8 -42.42 7.85 -4.26
N SER A 9 -43.21 7.44 -3.27
CA SER A 9 -44.51 8.04 -2.98
C SER A 9 -44.38 9.41 -2.32
N GLN A 10 -43.36 9.60 -1.48
CA GLN A 10 -43.10 10.86 -0.80
C GLN A 10 -42.02 11.67 -1.51
N ILE A 11 -42.27 12.97 -1.72
CA ILE A 11 -41.33 13.91 -2.36
C ILE A 11 -40.00 13.97 -1.60
N ALA A 12 -40.06 13.89 -0.26
CA ALA A 12 -38.87 13.89 0.59
C ALA A 12 -37.98 12.67 0.33
N SER A 13 -38.55 11.46 0.24
CA SER A 13 -37.82 10.24 -0.12
C SER A 13 -37.16 10.36 -1.49
N GLN A 14 -37.89 10.85 -2.50
CA GLN A 14 -37.35 11.07 -3.85
C GLN A 14 -36.13 12.00 -3.82
N ARG A 15 -36.19 13.07 -3.00
CA ARG A 15 -35.08 14.02 -2.86
C ARG A 15 -33.86 13.39 -2.19
N ILE A 16 -34.05 12.62 -1.13
CA ILE A 16 -32.97 11.92 -0.42
C ILE A 16 -32.29 10.93 -1.36
N TYR A 17 -33.08 10.09 -2.05
CA TYR A 17 -32.58 9.12 -3.01
C TYR A 17 -31.79 9.79 -4.15
N SER A 18 -32.34 10.83 -4.78
CA SER A 18 -31.69 11.51 -5.91
C SER A 18 -30.38 12.20 -5.51
N GLU A 19 -30.32 12.83 -4.33
CA GLU A 19 -29.08 13.40 -3.81
C GLU A 19 -28.03 12.30 -3.51
N TYR A 20 -28.44 11.17 -2.95
CA TYR A 20 -27.55 10.04 -2.70
C TYR A 20 -26.99 9.46 -4.01
N MET A 21 -27.86 9.16 -4.98
CA MET A 21 -27.45 8.61 -6.27
C MET A 21 -26.62 9.60 -7.11
N LYS A 22 -26.82 10.91 -6.94
CA LYS A 22 -25.96 11.95 -7.52
C LYS A 22 -24.56 11.91 -6.93
N ARG A 23 -24.41 11.65 -5.63
CA ARG A 23 -23.11 11.46 -4.97
C ARG A 23 -22.42 10.19 -5.46
N VAL A 24 -23.15 9.09 -5.64
CA VAL A 24 -22.63 7.87 -6.29
C VAL A 24 -22.06 8.20 -7.67
N LYS A 25 -22.83 8.85 -8.55
CA LYS A 25 -22.35 9.29 -9.88
C LYS A 25 -21.11 10.19 -9.79
N LYS A 26 -21.06 11.11 -8.83
CA LYS A 26 -19.91 12.01 -8.63
C LYS A 26 -18.67 11.26 -8.18
N ALA A 27 -18.81 10.31 -7.27
CA ALA A 27 -17.72 9.47 -6.77
C ALA A 27 -17.14 8.57 -7.87
N THR A 28 -17.97 8.08 -8.79
CA THR A 28 -17.56 7.20 -9.89
C THR A 28 -17.24 7.92 -11.20
N HIS A 29 -17.44 9.23 -11.31
CA HIS A 29 -17.32 9.99 -12.58
C HIS A 29 -16.02 9.77 -13.37
N SER A 30 -14.96 9.38 -12.66
CA SER A 30 -13.62 9.19 -13.20
C SER A 30 -13.36 7.78 -13.74
N LEU A 31 -14.36 6.89 -13.69
CA LEU A 31 -14.34 5.55 -14.29
C LEU A 31 -14.94 5.56 -15.71
N SER A 32 -14.96 4.40 -16.38
CA SER A 32 -15.62 4.23 -17.67
C SER A 32 -17.14 4.39 -17.51
N LYS A 33 -17.85 4.72 -18.59
CA LYS A 33 -19.32 4.82 -18.54
C LYS A 33 -19.97 3.49 -18.16
N GLU A 34 -19.37 2.38 -18.55
CA GLU A 34 -19.83 1.03 -18.21
C GLU A 34 -19.73 0.79 -16.70
N ASP A 35 -18.54 0.96 -16.12
CA ASP A 35 -18.34 0.82 -14.67
C ASP A 35 -19.21 1.79 -13.86
N GLN A 36 -19.39 3.02 -14.34
CA GLN A 36 -20.27 3.99 -13.70
C GLN A 36 -21.72 3.50 -13.65
N ASN A 37 -22.21 2.92 -14.74
CA ASN A 37 -23.58 2.42 -14.83
C ASN A 37 -23.77 1.16 -13.98
N ASP A 38 -22.80 0.25 -13.98
CA ASP A 38 -22.85 -0.98 -13.18
C ASP A 38 -22.93 -0.66 -11.69
N ILE A 39 -22.03 0.20 -11.19
CA ILE A 39 -22.03 0.63 -9.78
C ILE A 39 -23.34 1.36 -9.46
N TYR A 40 -23.81 2.22 -10.35
CA TYR A 40 -25.08 2.92 -10.13
C TYR A 40 -26.24 1.90 -10.01
N MET A 41 -26.28 0.90 -10.89
CA MET A 41 -27.32 -0.12 -10.89
C MET A 41 -27.26 -0.99 -9.64
N GLU A 42 -26.09 -1.36 -9.15
CA GLU A 42 -25.90 -2.13 -7.92
C GLU A 42 -26.44 -1.39 -6.68
N PHE A 43 -26.12 -0.10 -6.54
CA PHE A 43 -26.66 0.72 -5.46
C PHE A 43 -28.17 0.91 -5.62
N ASN A 44 -28.65 1.13 -6.85
CA ASN A 44 -30.08 1.25 -7.14
C ASN A 44 -30.85 -0.04 -6.78
N SER A 45 -30.31 -1.21 -7.13
CA SER A 45 -30.94 -2.50 -6.82
C SER A 45 -30.95 -2.77 -5.32
N HIS A 46 -29.87 -2.50 -4.59
CA HIS A 46 -29.85 -2.67 -3.14
C HIS A 46 -30.86 -1.78 -2.42
N ILE A 47 -31.03 -0.54 -2.86
CA ILE A 47 -32.06 0.36 -2.34
C ILE A 47 -33.44 -0.20 -2.66
N TYR A 48 -33.70 -0.58 -3.91
CA TYR A 48 -34.98 -1.14 -4.33
C TYR A 48 -35.37 -2.40 -3.56
N GLU A 49 -34.46 -3.38 -3.45
CA GLU A 49 -34.68 -4.62 -2.72
C GLU A 49 -35.01 -4.35 -1.25
N SER A 50 -34.28 -3.43 -0.62
CA SER A 50 -34.49 -3.11 0.80
C SER A 50 -35.85 -2.45 1.06
N LEU A 51 -36.35 -1.65 0.11
CA LEU A 51 -37.68 -1.03 0.18
C LEU A 51 -38.81 -2.07 0.03
N GLN A 52 -38.61 -3.14 -0.75
CA GLN A 52 -39.60 -4.20 -0.94
C GLN A 52 -39.77 -5.12 0.29
N HIS A 53 -38.74 -5.25 1.14
CA HIS A 53 -38.73 -6.24 2.21
C HIS A 53 -39.44 -5.80 3.51
N LYS A 54 -39.92 -4.56 3.63
CA LYS A 54 -40.52 -4.04 4.89
C LYS A 54 -41.91 -3.43 4.65
N ASN A 55 -42.91 -4.30 4.58
CA ASN A 55 -44.31 -3.99 4.23
C ASN A 55 -45.09 -3.03 5.17
N ASN A 56 -44.51 -2.48 6.24
CA ASN A 56 -45.23 -1.62 7.21
C ASN A 56 -44.39 -0.47 7.79
N ALA A 57 -43.21 -0.19 7.25
CA ALA A 57 -42.36 0.89 7.72
C ALA A 57 -42.51 2.13 6.82
N ASN A 58 -42.36 3.31 7.42
CA ASN A 58 -42.36 4.57 6.70
C ASN A 58 -41.24 4.59 5.65
N GLU A 59 -41.59 4.92 4.41
CA GLU A 59 -40.70 4.92 3.25
C GLU A 59 -39.42 5.74 3.48
N ILE A 60 -39.52 6.89 4.16
CA ILE A 60 -38.36 7.72 4.50
C ILE A 60 -37.43 6.98 5.47
N ASP A 61 -37.97 6.41 6.54
CA ASP A 61 -37.17 5.73 7.56
C ASP A 61 -36.46 4.51 6.97
N LEU A 62 -37.13 3.80 6.06
CA LEU A 62 -36.53 2.72 5.28
C LEU A 62 -35.37 3.17 4.40
N LEU A 63 -35.56 4.27 3.67
CA LEU A 63 -34.52 4.80 2.79
C LEU A 63 -33.31 5.27 3.59
N LEU A 64 -33.53 5.94 4.72
CA LEU A 64 -32.46 6.39 5.61
C LEU A 64 -31.69 5.21 6.21
N ASP A 65 -32.38 4.18 6.73
CA ASP A 65 -31.78 2.94 7.23
C ASP A 65 -30.85 2.30 6.19
N VAL A 66 -31.29 2.27 4.92
CA VAL A 66 -30.55 1.61 3.84
C VAL A 66 -29.35 2.43 3.41
N ILE A 67 -29.52 3.74 3.25
CA ILE A 67 -28.42 4.66 2.93
C ILE A 67 -27.36 4.66 4.03
N GLU A 68 -27.77 4.57 5.29
CA GLU A 68 -26.85 4.48 6.42
C GLU A 68 -26.03 3.17 6.36
N ARG A 69 -26.66 2.04 6.03
CA ARG A 69 -25.97 0.75 5.85
C ARG A 69 -25.05 0.73 4.65
N LEU A 70 -25.46 1.32 3.53
CA LEU A 70 -24.63 1.47 2.33
C LEU A 70 -23.47 2.44 2.56
N GLY A 71 -23.62 3.36 3.51
CA GLY A 71 -22.62 4.34 3.86
C GLY A 71 -22.51 5.50 2.87
N THR A 72 -21.60 6.39 3.19
CA THR A 72 -21.17 7.56 2.42
C THR A 72 -20.52 7.14 1.09
N PRO A 73 -21.08 7.49 -0.08
CA PRO A 73 -20.57 7.04 -1.38
C PRO A 73 -19.09 7.35 -1.59
N GLU A 74 -18.62 8.52 -1.16
CA GLU A 74 -17.24 8.96 -1.32
C GLU A 74 -16.23 8.14 -0.49
N GLU A 75 -16.69 7.51 0.58
CA GLU A 75 -15.85 6.68 1.46
C GLU A 75 -15.87 5.22 1.00
N VAL A 76 -17.08 4.70 0.75
CA VAL A 76 -17.29 3.28 0.38
C VAL A 76 -16.80 2.98 -1.03
N LEU A 77 -16.95 3.91 -1.98
CA LEU A 77 -16.52 3.70 -3.37
C LEU A 77 -15.05 4.04 -3.60
N LYS A 78 -14.37 4.70 -2.66
CA LYS A 78 -12.96 5.08 -2.80
C LYS A 78 -12.03 3.90 -3.14
N PRO A 79 -12.06 2.76 -2.43
CA PRO A 79 -11.24 1.60 -2.78
C PRO A 79 -11.65 1.01 -4.15
N LEU A 80 -12.95 0.86 -4.41
CA LEU A 80 -13.46 0.29 -5.66
C LEU A 80 -13.04 1.13 -6.89
N VAL A 81 -13.14 2.45 -6.80
CA VAL A 81 -12.72 3.39 -7.85
C VAL A 81 -11.20 3.30 -8.09
N ALA A 82 -10.40 3.11 -7.03
CA ALA A 82 -8.97 2.94 -7.17
C ALA A 82 -8.63 1.63 -7.92
N ASP A 83 -9.29 0.53 -7.56
CA ASP A 83 -9.09 -0.78 -8.19
C ASP A 83 -9.51 -0.78 -9.66
N LYS A 84 -10.70 -0.25 -9.98
CA LYS A 84 -11.20 -0.14 -11.36
C LYS A 84 -10.32 0.76 -12.24
N LYS A 85 -9.77 1.85 -11.68
CA LYS A 85 -8.78 2.68 -12.39
C LYS A 85 -7.49 1.94 -12.68
N LEU A 86 -7.02 1.12 -11.75
CA LEU A 86 -5.84 0.29 -11.95
C LEU A 86 -6.12 -0.73 -13.06
N GLU A 87 -7.28 -1.37 -13.05
CA GLU A 87 -7.71 -2.29 -14.11
C GLU A 87 -7.72 -1.59 -15.49
N GLN A 88 -8.34 -0.40 -15.59
CA GLN A 88 -8.35 0.40 -16.82
C GLN A 88 -6.94 0.79 -17.29
N ALA A 89 -6.06 1.17 -16.37
CA ALA A 89 -4.67 1.52 -16.66
C ALA A 89 -3.86 0.31 -17.16
N THR A 90 -4.13 -0.88 -16.61
CA THR A 90 -3.45 -2.13 -17.01
C THR A 90 -3.98 -2.70 -18.34
N LYS A 91 -5.28 -2.54 -18.65
CA LYS A 91 -5.88 -2.94 -19.93
C LYS A 91 -5.40 -2.09 -21.12
N THR A 92 -5.13 -0.80 -20.91
CA THR A 92 -4.75 0.11 -22.00
C THR A 92 -3.26 0.12 -22.33
N PHE A 93 -2.40 -0.55 -21.53
CA PHE A 93 -0.93 -0.52 -21.66
C PHE A 93 -0.36 0.90 -21.81
N ASN A 94 -1.08 1.93 -21.34
CA ASN A 94 -0.63 3.31 -21.49
C ASN A 94 0.36 3.64 -20.36
N PRO A 95 1.64 3.88 -20.67
CA PRO A 95 2.71 4.01 -19.68
C PRO A 95 2.48 5.18 -18.70
N VAL A 96 1.76 6.23 -19.11
CA VAL A 96 1.47 7.37 -18.23
C VAL A 96 0.44 7.00 -17.16
N HIS A 97 -0.57 6.19 -17.51
CA HIS A 97 -1.58 5.72 -16.55
C HIS A 97 -1.00 4.67 -15.60
N VAL A 98 -0.14 3.78 -16.09
CA VAL A 98 0.62 2.84 -15.27
C VAL A 98 1.51 3.60 -14.28
N PHE A 99 2.23 4.63 -14.73
CA PHE A 99 3.08 5.43 -13.84
C PHE A 99 2.28 6.19 -12.77
N LYS A 100 1.12 6.77 -13.11
CA LYS A 100 0.23 7.41 -12.13
C LYS A 100 -0.36 6.41 -11.12
N ALA A 101 -0.79 5.24 -11.57
CA ALA A 101 -1.32 4.19 -10.71
C ALA A 101 -0.24 3.62 -9.78
N LEU A 102 1.00 3.48 -10.29
CA LEU A 102 2.17 3.15 -9.49
C LEU A 102 2.40 4.22 -8.45
N VAL A 103 2.59 5.50 -8.80
CA VAL A 103 2.87 6.59 -7.84
C VAL A 103 1.80 6.69 -6.74
N LEU A 104 0.51 6.52 -7.09
CA LEU A 104 -0.60 6.56 -6.14
C LEU A 104 -0.56 5.41 -5.11
N ASN A 105 -0.12 4.21 -5.53
CA ASN A 105 0.06 3.06 -4.64
C ASN A 105 1.47 3.00 -4.01
N PHE A 106 2.44 3.69 -4.61
CA PHE A 106 3.84 3.70 -4.19
C PHE A 106 4.02 4.38 -2.84
N THR A 107 3.17 5.34 -2.49
CA THR A 107 3.26 6.05 -1.20
C THR A 107 3.01 5.11 -0.02
N ASN A 108 2.16 4.09 -0.20
CA ASN A 108 1.97 3.04 0.80
C ASN A 108 3.09 1.97 0.74
N GLY A 109 3.66 1.76 -0.44
CA GLY A 109 4.72 0.78 -0.75
C GLY A 109 6.14 1.17 -0.36
N ILE A 110 6.49 2.47 -0.34
CA ILE A 110 7.86 2.96 -0.14
C ILE A 110 8.46 2.48 1.19
N SER A 111 7.63 2.42 2.23
CA SER A 111 8.05 1.90 3.53
C SER A 111 8.48 0.43 3.43
N TYR A 112 7.82 -0.38 2.59
CA TYR A 112 8.20 -1.78 2.37
C TYR A 112 9.46 -1.92 1.52
N VAL A 113 9.72 -1.01 0.56
CA VAL A 113 11.01 -0.96 -0.15
C VAL A 113 12.15 -0.65 0.82
N PHE A 114 11.93 0.28 1.73
CA PHE A 114 12.89 0.59 2.80
C PHE A 114 13.14 -0.62 3.72
N PHE A 115 12.08 -1.32 4.16
CA PHE A 115 12.22 -2.55 4.94
C PHE A 115 12.95 -3.66 4.17
N PHE A 116 12.65 -3.82 2.88
CA PHE A 116 13.33 -4.79 2.02
C PHE A 116 14.84 -4.54 1.95
N LEU A 117 15.26 -3.29 1.75
CA LEU A 117 16.69 -2.91 1.77
C LEU A 117 17.35 -3.24 3.11
N LEU A 118 16.68 -2.98 4.24
CA LEU A 118 17.20 -3.32 5.56
C LEU A 118 17.32 -4.85 5.78
N TYR A 119 16.36 -5.63 5.28
CA TYR A 119 16.47 -7.09 5.30
C TYR A 119 17.58 -7.62 4.38
N LEU A 120 17.81 -6.96 3.24
CA LEU A 120 18.92 -7.27 2.34
C LEU A 120 20.27 -7.04 3.04
N PHE A 121 20.41 -5.98 3.85
CA PHE A 121 21.61 -5.77 4.67
C PHE A 121 21.83 -6.89 5.70
N LEU A 122 20.78 -7.36 6.37
CA LEU A 122 20.90 -8.52 7.27
C LEU A 122 21.42 -9.76 6.55
N PHE A 123 20.87 -10.04 5.36
CA PHE A 123 21.34 -11.15 4.53
C PHE A 123 22.81 -10.95 4.10
N ALA A 124 23.18 -9.74 3.70
CA ALA A 124 24.56 -9.40 3.35
C ALA A 124 25.52 -9.61 4.53
N PHE A 125 25.13 -9.27 5.77
CA PHE A 125 25.94 -9.54 6.95
C PHE A 125 26.15 -11.03 7.20
N VAL A 126 25.10 -11.85 7.06
CA VAL A 126 25.23 -13.31 7.14
C VAL A 126 26.18 -13.82 6.06
N PHE A 127 26.02 -13.35 4.82
CA PHE A 127 26.92 -13.69 3.72
C PHE A 127 28.38 -13.31 4.02
N LEU A 128 28.64 -12.12 4.56
CA LEU A 128 29.98 -11.66 4.89
C LEU A 128 30.64 -12.50 5.99
N ILE A 129 29.87 -13.03 6.95
CA ILE A 129 30.40 -13.98 7.94
C ILE A 129 30.91 -15.25 7.24
N PHE A 130 30.11 -15.85 6.35
CA PHE A 130 30.55 -17.01 5.57
C PHE A 130 31.76 -16.68 4.68
N ALA A 131 31.74 -15.53 4.01
CA ALA A 131 32.82 -15.09 3.16
C ALA A 131 34.14 -14.90 3.95
N LYS A 132 34.08 -14.39 5.19
CA LYS A 132 35.25 -14.25 6.07
C LYS A 132 35.85 -15.59 6.48
N ILE A 133 35.03 -16.63 6.63
CA ILE A 133 35.50 -17.98 6.94
C ILE A 133 36.24 -18.59 5.74
N ILE A 134 35.76 -18.34 4.53
CA ILE A 134 36.34 -18.87 3.29
C ILE A 134 37.60 -18.09 2.89
N ASN A 135 37.54 -16.75 2.96
CA ASN A 135 38.62 -15.85 2.55
C ASN A 135 38.99 -14.88 3.70
N PRO A 136 39.73 -15.34 4.72
CA PRO A 136 39.98 -14.56 5.94
C PRO A 136 40.76 -13.27 5.73
N SER A 137 41.66 -13.23 4.74
CA SER A 137 42.50 -12.05 4.42
C SER A 137 41.81 -11.03 3.53
N GLU A 138 40.77 -11.42 2.80
CA GLU A 138 40.13 -10.58 1.77
C GLU A 138 38.78 -10.02 2.20
N VAL A 139 38.22 -10.49 3.32
CA VAL A 139 36.95 -9.99 3.86
C VAL A 139 37.21 -9.22 5.14
N GLY A 140 36.65 -8.02 5.29
CA GLY A 140 36.86 -7.23 6.49
C GLY A 140 36.33 -5.81 6.41
N MET A 141 36.78 -4.99 7.34
CA MET A 141 36.61 -3.53 7.27
C MET A 141 37.95 -2.92 6.86
N PHE A 142 37.94 -2.24 5.72
CA PHE A 142 39.13 -1.73 5.07
C PHE A 142 39.21 -0.21 5.19
N VAL A 143 40.38 0.26 5.62
CA VAL A 143 40.68 1.67 5.82
C VAL A 143 41.87 2.08 4.96
N GLN A 144 41.74 3.23 4.30
CA GLN A 144 42.79 3.91 3.54
C GLN A 144 42.80 5.38 3.95
N ASN A 145 43.99 5.94 4.24
CA ASN A 145 44.15 7.34 4.64
C ASN A 145 43.23 7.78 5.80
N LYS A 146 43.03 6.92 6.81
CA LYS A 146 42.12 7.10 7.97
C LYS A 146 40.62 7.16 7.64
N SER A 147 40.24 6.84 6.41
CA SER A 147 38.84 6.74 5.98
C SER A 147 38.46 5.29 5.70
N ILE A 148 37.28 4.87 6.15
CA ILE A 148 36.72 3.56 5.81
C ILE A 148 36.35 3.60 4.33
N ILE A 149 36.97 2.72 3.54
CA ILE A 149 36.71 2.63 2.09
C ILE A 149 35.74 1.50 1.75
N ALA A 150 35.73 0.42 2.55
CA ALA A 150 34.79 -0.67 2.38
C ALA A 150 34.57 -1.46 3.66
N MET A 151 33.40 -2.08 3.74
CA MET A 151 33.10 -3.20 4.64
C MET A 151 32.58 -4.33 3.74
N GLY A 152 33.41 -5.33 3.50
CA GLY A 152 33.09 -6.34 2.50
C GLY A 152 34.32 -7.11 2.04
N TYR A 153 34.34 -7.45 0.75
CA TYR A 153 35.41 -8.20 0.11
C TYR A 153 36.31 -7.28 -0.72
N ILE A 154 37.62 -7.31 -0.49
CA ILE A 154 38.66 -6.64 -1.28
C ILE A 154 39.80 -7.64 -1.53
N LYS A 155 40.22 -7.79 -2.78
CA LYS A 155 41.45 -8.51 -3.13
C LYS A 155 42.67 -7.73 -2.67
N THR A 156 43.51 -8.38 -1.87
CA THR A 156 44.61 -7.74 -1.16
C THR A 156 45.81 -7.41 -2.07
N ASP A 157 45.93 -8.07 -3.22
CA ASP A 157 47.08 -7.94 -4.13
C ASP A 157 47.21 -6.58 -4.84
N ASP A 158 46.15 -5.76 -4.90
CA ASP A 158 46.13 -4.53 -5.70
C ASP A 158 46.38 -3.23 -4.91
N ASN A 159 46.48 -3.24 -3.57
CA ASN A 159 46.43 -1.99 -2.79
C ASN A 159 47.41 -1.94 -1.59
N GLU A 160 48.63 -1.44 -1.83
CA GLU A 160 49.68 -1.26 -0.80
C GLU A 160 49.29 -0.34 0.38
N ASN A 161 48.21 0.44 0.24
CA ASN A 161 47.76 1.42 1.26
C ASN A 161 46.40 1.07 1.91
N VAL A 162 45.91 -0.15 1.72
CA VAL A 162 44.64 -0.59 2.29
C VAL A 162 44.90 -1.56 3.43
N THR A 163 44.43 -1.19 4.63
CA THR A 163 44.60 -2.01 5.84
C THR A 163 43.27 -2.52 6.33
N GLU A 164 43.21 -3.79 6.67
CA GLU A 164 42.05 -4.42 7.31
C GLU A 164 42.15 -4.24 8.83
N VAL A 165 41.12 -3.66 9.44
CA VAL A 165 41.22 -3.15 10.83
C VAL A 165 40.58 -4.09 11.86
N LEU A 166 39.67 -4.97 11.45
CA LEU A 166 38.89 -5.79 12.37
C LEU A 166 39.44 -7.20 12.55
N GLY A 167 40.14 -7.78 11.57
CA GLY A 167 40.71 -9.12 11.66
C GLY A 167 39.68 -10.16 12.08
N ASN A 168 40.00 -10.92 13.13
CA ASN A 168 39.11 -11.91 13.72
C ASN A 168 37.90 -11.30 14.45
N TRP A 169 37.96 -10.02 14.82
CA TRP A 169 36.82 -9.29 15.41
C TRP A 169 35.74 -8.93 14.39
N PHE A 170 36.02 -9.10 13.10
CA PHE A 170 35.02 -8.86 12.06
C PHE A 170 33.75 -9.68 12.29
N ILE A 171 33.86 -10.98 12.59
CA ILE A 171 32.68 -11.85 12.80
C ILE A 171 31.85 -11.41 14.02
N PRO A 172 32.43 -11.25 15.23
CA PRO A 172 31.68 -10.72 16.38
C PRO A 172 31.04 -9.34 16.11
N PHE A 173 31.76 -8.45 15.41
CA PHE A 173 31.25 -7.14 15.05
C PHE A 173 30.06 -7.23 14.09
N THR A 174 30.15 -8.04 13.04
CA THR A 174 29.07 -8.27 12.08
C THR A 174 27.85 -8.93 12.74
N LEU A 175 28.05 -9.87 13.67
CA LEU A 175 26.98 -10.44 14.49
C LEU A 175 26.29 -9.39 15.35
N LEU A 176 27.05 -8.49 15.98
CA LEU A 176 26.48 -7.37 16.72
C LEU A 176 25.66 -6.46 15.81
N CYS A 177 26.14 -6.14 14.60
CA CYS A 177 25.38 -5.39 13.61
C CYS A 177 24.08 -6.10 13.23
N ILE A 178 24.09 -7.42 13.02
CA ILE A 178 22.87 -8.21 12.76
C ILE A 178 21.85 -8.03 13.89
N LEU A 179 22.27 -8.16 15.15
CA LEU A 179 21.38 -7.98 16.30
C LEU A 179 20.80 -6.55 16.33
N VAL A 180 21.64 -5.53 16.20
CA VAL A 180 21.22 -4.12 16.19
C VAL A 180 20.22 -3.85 15.06
N PHE A 181 20.51 -4.31 13.84
CA PHE A 181 19.62 -4.13 12.69
C PHE A 181 18.30 -4.89 12.86
N TYR A 182 18.32 -6.10 13.42
CA TYR A 182 17.11 -6.87 13.71
C TYR A 182 16.20 -6.15 14.71
N PHE A 183 16.78 -5.62 15.80
CA PHE A 183 16.02 -4.85 16.79
C PHE A 183 15.47 -3.55 16.18
N LEU A 184 16.29 -2.84 15.40
CA LEU A 184 15.88 -1.61 14.71
C LEU A 184 14.75 -1.87 13.71
N LEU A 185 14.86 -2.92 12.90
CA LEU A 185 13.80 -3.38 11.98
C LEU A 185 12.50 -3.66 12.73
N THR A 186 12.58 -4.44 13.82
CA THR A 186 11.41 -4.80 14.63
C THR A 186 10.76 -3.58 15.27
N ALA A 187 11.57 -2.64 15.78
CA ALA A 187 11.09 -1.38 16.35
C ALA A 187 10.39 -0.51 15.30
N LEU A 188 10.99 -0.36 14.12
CA LEU A 188 10.41 0.40 13.00
C LEU A 188 9.10 -0.22 12.50
N LEU A 189 9.01 -1.56 12.42
CA LEU A 189 7.78 -2.26 12.06
C LEU A 189 6.67 -2.03 13.10
N LYS A 190 7.00 -2.13 14.39
CA LYS A 190 6.07 -1.83 15.49
C LYS A 190 5.59 -0.38 15.43
N PHE A 191 6.51 0.56 15.20
CA PHE A 191 6.19 1.99 15.07
C PHE A 191 5.27 2.26 13.88
N LYS A 192 5.57 1.70 12.70
CA LYS A 192 4.70 1.78 11.51
C LYS A 192 3.30 1.23 11.80
N LYS A 193 3.20 0.07 12.47
CA LYS A 193 1.91 -0.51 12.86
C LYS A 193 1.13 0.43 13.77
N SER A 194 1.79 1.04 14.77
CA SER A 194 1.17 2.01 15.67
C SER A 194 0.65 3.26 14.95
N ILE A 195 1.36 3.77 13.94
CA ILE A 195 0.89 4.92 13.15
C ILE A 195 -0.36 4.56 12.34
N ASN A 196 -0.36 3.40 11.68
CA ASN A 196 -1.50 2.98 10.87
C ASN A 196 -2.75 2.72 11.71
N GLN A 197 -2.62 2.24 12.94
CA GLN A 197 -3.75 2.06 13.86
C GLN A 197 -4.37 3.38 14.31
N ARG A 198 -3.60 4.48 14.39
CA ARG A 198 -4.11 5.82 14.75
C ARG A 198 -4.79 6.56 13.59
N ARG A 199 -4.70 6.03 12.36
CA ARG A 199 -5.26 6.63 11.14
C ARG A 199 -6.54 5.94 10.66
N LYS A 200 -6.93 4.83 11.28
CA LYS A 200 -8.25 4.21 11.12
C LYS A 200 -9.19 4.75 12.19
#